data_AF-A0A4P8YL66-F1
#
_entry.id   AF-A0A4P8YL66-F1
#
_cell.length_a   1.000
_cell.length_b   1.000
_cell.length_c   1.000
_cell.angle_alpha   90.00
_cell.angle_beta   90.00
_cell.angle_gamma   90.00
#
_symmetry.space_group_name_H-M   'P 1'
#
loop_
_entity.id
_entity.type
_entity.pdbx_description
1 polymer ?
#
loop_
_entity_poly.entity_id
_entity_poly.type
_entity_poly.pdbx_seq_one_letter_code
_entity_poly.pdbx_strand_id
1 'polypeptide(L)' 'MLSPPVLHTPLVEAGLTALTGLGKRQIENYRQECWIEGVHFKRVSPKGNSESKRGTTWYNYPGINKFIQDS' A
#
# COMPACT_ATOMS: atom_id res chain seq x y z
N MET A 1 3.08 6.74 27.16
CA MET A 1 3.66 6.74 25.80
C MET A 1 2.51 6.91 24.82
N LEU A 2 2.51 7.98 24.03
CA LEU A 2 1.46 8.23 23.03
C LEU A 2 1.82 7.45 21.76
N SER A 3 0.96 6.51 21.36
CA SER A 3 1.08 5.86 20.06
C SER A 3 0.97 6.93 18.96
N PRO A 4 1.82 6.88 17.92
CA PRO A 4 1.73 7.83 16.82
C PRO A 4 0.36 7.72 16.13
N PRO A 5 -0.20 8.84 15.62
CA PRO A 5 -1.51 8.83 14.98
C PRO A 5 -1.47 7.86 13.79
N VAL A 6 -2.38 6.88 13.80
CA VAL A 6 -2.56 5.97 12.67
C VAL A 6 -2.99 6.83 11.49
N LEU A 7 -2.15 6.92 10.46
CA LEU A 7 -2.51 7.60 9.23
C LEU A 7 -3.64 6.80 8.55
N HIS A 8 -4.87 7.28 8.69
CA HIS A 8 -6.04 6.74 7.98
C HIS A 8 -6.02 7.06 6.48
N THR A 9 -5.04 7.85 6.03
CA THR A 9 -4.86 8.22 4.63
C THR A 9 -4.10 7.14 3.87
N PRO A 10 -4.61 6.69 2.71
CA PRO A 10 -3.84 5.80 1.85
C PRO A 10 -2.54 6.50 1.39
N LEU A 11 -1.48 5.73 1.21
CA LEU A 11 -0.14 6.24 0.88
C LEU A 11 0.28 5.85 -0.52
N VAL A 12 1.17 6.63 -1.12
CA VAL A 12 1.93 6.21 -2.30
C VAL A 12 3.16 5.40 -1.89
N GLU A 13 3.78 4.68 -2.83
CA GLU A 13 4.87 3.73 -2.56
C GLU A 13 6.02 4.34 -1.72
N ALA A 14 6.44 5.57 -2.02
CA ALA A 14 7.51 6.23 -1.27
C ALA A 14 7.15 6.45 0.21
N GLY A 15 5.90 6.83 0.50
CA GLY A 15 5.43 6.99 1.88
C GLY A 15 5.31 5.64 2.59
N LEU A 16 4.85 4.61 1.88
CA LEU A 16 4.80 3.26 2.44
C LEU A 16 6.20 2.73 2.77
N THR A 17 7.17 2.93 1.89
CA THR A 17 8.58 2.57 2.15
C THR A 17 9.12 3.32 3.36
N ALA A 18 8.83 4.62 3.49
CA ALA A 18 9.31 5.41 4.63
C ALA A 18 8.77 4.92 5.98
N LEU A 19 7.54 4.37 6.02
CA LEU A 19 6.92 3.90 7.26
C LEU A 19 7.19 2.44 7.59
N THR A 20 7.29 1.58 6.58
CA THR A 20 7.45 0.12 6.78
C THR A 20 8.88 -0.37 6.61
N GLY A 21 9.76 0.44 6.01
CA GLY A 21 11.10 0.02 5.62
C GLY A 21 11.15 -0.94 4.42
N LEU A 22 10.00 -1.30 3.84
CA LEU A 22 9.94 -2.20 2.70
C LEU A 22 10.52 -1.55 1.45
N GLY A 23 11.43 -2.26 0.80
CA GLY A 23 11.99 -1.88 -0.50
C GLY A 23 10.99 -2.09 -1.64
N LYS A 24 11.17 -1.37 -2.75
CA LYS A 24 10.28 -1.45 -3.93
C LYS A 24 10.03 -2.88 -4.42
N ARG A 25 11.08 -3.71 -4.44
CA ARG A 25 10.97 -5.10 -4.87
C ARG A 25 10.17 -5.98 -3.91
N GLN A 26 10.27 -5.75 -2.60
CA GLN A 26 9.43 -6.45 -1.61
C GLN A 26 7.97 -6.05 -1.77
N ILE A 27 7.69 -4.75 -1.91
CA ILE A 27 6.34 -4.23 -2.18
C ILE A 27 5.78 -4.86 -3.47
N GLU A 28 6.58 -4.98 -4.52
CA GLU A 28 6.17 -5.64 -5.75
C GLU A 28 5.85 -7.13 -5.56
N ASN A 29 6.72 -7.88 -4.90
CA ASN A 29 6.47 -9.29 -4.59
C ASN A 29 5.19 -9.45 -3.76
N TYR A 30 4.99 -8.63 -2.72
CA TYR A 30 3.77 -8.67 -1.92
C TYR A 30 2.53 -8.41 -2.78
N ARG A 31 2.55 -7.43 -3.70
CA ARG A 31 1.44 -7.19 -4.65
C ARG A 31 1.16 -8.36 -5.60
N GLN A 32 2.18 -9.16 -5.93
CA GLN A 32 2.04 -10.30 -6.83
C GLN A 32 1.59 -11.57 -6.09
N GLU A 33 1.92 -11.71 -4.81
CA GLU A 33 1.73 -12.95 -4.07
C GLU A 33 0.57 -12.91 -3.07
N CYS A 34 0.50 -11.92 -2.17
CA CYS A 34 -0.43 -11.98 -1.03
C CYS A 34 -1.25 -10.71 -0.78
N TRP A 35 -0.84 -9.55 -1.28
CA TRP A 35 -1.62 -8.32 -1.17
C TRP A 35 -2.72 -8.30 -2.22
N ILE A 36 -3.94 -8.11 -1.74
CA ILE A 36 -5.16 -8.11 -2.55
C ILE A 36 -5.51 -6.69 -2.98
N GLU A 37 -5.73 -6.46 -4.28
CA GLU A 37 -6.26 -5.21 -4.81
C GLU A 37 -7.70 -4.96 -4.30
N GLY A 38 -7.98 -3.74 -3.84
CA GLY A 38 -9.21 -3.38 -3.12
C GLY A 38 -9.12 -3.52 -1.59
N VAL A 39 -8.16 -4.28 -1.07
CA VAL A 39 -7.97 -4.48 0.39
C VAL A 39 -6.69 -3.80 0.88
N HIS A 40 -5.56 -4.18 0.28
CA HIS A 40 -4.23 -3.72 0.66
C HIS A 40 -3.76 -2.56 -0.19
N PHE A 41 -4.14 -2.55 -1.47
CA PHE A 41 -3.83 -1.45 -2.39
C PHE A 41 -4.96 -1.24 -3.39
N LYS A 42 -4.96 -0.08 -4.06
CA LYS A 42 -5.83 0.21 -5.20
C LYS A 42 -5.05 0.96 -6.28
N ARG A 43 -5.35 0.71 -7.55
CA ARG A 43 -4.83 1.51 -8.66
C ARG A 43 -5.82 2.62 -9.00
N VAL A 44 -5.33 3.85 -9.07
CA VAL A 44 -6.12 5.02 -9.47
C VAL A 44 -5.58 5.54 -10.79
N SER A 45 -6.39 5.39 -11.84
CA SER A 45 -6.08 5.97 -13.15
C SER A 45 -6.46 7.45 -13.17
N PRO A 46 -5.59 8.35 -13.66
CA PRO A 46 -5.95 9.75 -13.88
C PRO A 46 -7.13 9.94 -14.83
N LYS A 47 -7.40 8.95 -15.68
CA LYS A 47 -8.48 9.00 -16.69
C LYS A 47 -9.77 8.33 -16.22
N GLY A 48 -9.87 7.92 -14.95
CA GLY A 48 -11.05 7.24 -14.40
C GLY A 48 -11.29 5.82 -14.93
N ASN A 49 -10.54 5.38 -15.93
CA ASN A 49 -10.68 4.05 -16.52
C ASN A 49 -9.86 3.03 -15.72
N SER A 50 -10.54 2.08 -15.07
CA SER A 50 -9.96 1.07 -14.17
C SER A 50 -9.02 0.08 -14.87
N GLU A 51 -9.10 -0.03 -16.20
CA GLU A 51 -8.32 -1.01 -16.97
C GLU A 51 -6.87 -0.57 -17.26
N SER A 52 -6.51 0.69 -17.01
CA SER A 52 -5.16 1.15 -17.31
C SER A 52 -4.15 0.74 -16.22
N LYS A 53 -3.19 -0.13 -16.57
CA LYS A 53 -2.02 -0.47 -15.72
C LYS A 53 -1.10 0.72 -15.39
N ARG A 54 -1.36 1.92 -15.93
CA ARG A 54 -0.57 3.14 -15.75
C ARG A 54 -1.09 4.06 -14.63
N GLY A 55 -1.97 3.56 -13.75
CA GLY A 55 -2.47 4.32 -12.60
C GLY A 55 -1.49 4.40 -11.43
N THR A 56 -1.63 5.43 -10.59
CA THR A 56 -0.90 5.53 -9.33
C THR A 56 -1.46 4.47 -8.36
N THR A 57 -0.56 3.68 -7.77
CA THR A 57 -0.95 2.70 -6.73
C THR A 57 -0.96 3.36 -5.37
N TRP A 58 -2.10 3.26 -4.70
CA TRP A 58 -2.33 3.72 -3.34
C TRP A 58 -2.42 2.53 -2.38
N TYR A 59 -1.82 2.63 -1.21
CA TYR A 59 -1.68 1.55 -0.23
C TYR A 59 -2.44 1.86 1.05
N ASN A 60 -3.12 0.85 1.57
CA ASN A 60 -3.77 0.86 2.87
C ASN A 60 -2.75 0.54 3.97
N TYR A 61 -2.10 1.57 4.50
CA TYR A 61 -1.05 1.41 5.51
C TYR A 61 -1.51 0.64 6.76
N PRO A 62 -2.64 0.95 7.42
CA PRO A 62 -3.08 0.19 8.60
C PRO A 62 -3.26 -1.30 8.32
N GLY A 63 -3.87 -1.65 7.18
CA GLY A 63 -4.06 -3.06 6.79
C GLY A 63 -2.75 -3.79 6.52
N ILE A 64 -1.84 -3.15 5.78
CA ILE A 64 -0.51 -3.70 5.48
C ILE A 64 0.34 -3.83 6.75
N ASN A 65 0.36 -2.80 7.59
CA ASN A 65 1.15 -2.81 8.82
C ASN A 65 0.69 -3.93 9.76
N LYS A 66 -0.62 -4.13 9.87
CA LYS A 66 -1.18 -5.25 10.62
C LYS A 66 -0.79 -6.60 10.00
N PHE A 67 -0.93 -6.76 8.69
CA PHE A 67 -0.52 -7.99 7.99
C PHE A 67 0.95 -8.35 8.26
N ILE A 68 1.85 -7.36 8.22
CA ILE A 68 3.28 -7.55 8.50
C ILE A 68 3.52 -7.93 9.96
N GLN A 69 2.79 -7.35 10.91
CA GLN A 69 2.92 -7.65 12.34
C GLN A 69 2.34 -9.02 12.74
N ASP A 70 1.31 -9.48 12.01
CA ASP A 70 0.66 -10.77 12.24
C ASP A 70 1.44 -11.94 11.58
N SER A 71 2.43 -11.64 10.72
CA SER A 71 3.30 -12.61 10.02
C SER A 71 4.57 -12.93 10.82
#